data_AF-A0A7J9CML9-F1
#
_entry.id   AF-A0A7J9CML9-F1
#
_cell.length_a   1.000
_cell.length_b   1.000
_cell.length_c   1.000
_cell.angle_alpha   90.00
_cell.angle_beta   90.00
_cell.angle_gamma   90.00
#
_symmetry.space_group_name_H-M   'P 1'
#
loop_
_entity.id
_entity.type
_entity.pdbx_description
1 polymer ?
#
loop_
_entity_poly.entity_id
_entity_poly.type
_entity_poly.pdbx_seq_one_letter_code
_entity_poly.pdbx_strand_id
1 'polypeptide(L)'
;GTLGILAGLFHLSVRPPQRLCKGLHIRNIETVLSSSIATVFFTAFVIAETMWYGSATTPIELFCPTRYQWDQGYFQQEIYRRVVL
;
A
#
# COMPACT_ATOMS: atom_id res chain seq x y z
N GLY A 1 8.15 11.88 -1.96
CA GLY A 1 8.81 12.55 -0.82
C GLY A 1 10.29 12.79 -1.10
N THR A 2 11.02 13.39 -0.16
CA THR A 2 12.43 13.80 -0.34
C THR A 2 13.34 12.68 -0.85
N LEU A 3 13.19 11.45 -0.32
CA LEU A 3 13.97 10.29 -0.77
C LEU A 3 13.73 9.94 -2.24
N GLY A 4 12.52 10.12 -2.76
CA GLY A 4 12.21 9.87 -4.17
C GLY A 4 12.91 10.88 -5.10
N ILE A 5 13.08 12.13 -4.66
CA ILE A 5 13.81 13.16 -5.41
C ILE A 5 15.30 12.79 -5.45
N LEU A 6 15.87 12.42 -4.31
CA LEU A 6 17.28 12.00 -4.21
C LEU A 6 17.54 10.75 -5.07
N ALA A 7 16.67 9.73 -5.00
CA ALA A 7 16.78 8.54 -5.83
C ALA A 7 16.64 8.85 -7.32
N GLY A 8 15.72 9.76 -7.70
CA GLY A 8 15.57 10.23 -9.08
C GLY A 8 16.83 10.91 -9.61
N LEU A 9 17.44 11.82 -8.84
CA LEU A 9 18.71 12.46 -9.21
C LEU A 9 19.84 11.45 -9.35
N PHE A 10 19.90 10.46 -8.45
CA PHE A 10 20.86 9.37 -8.55
C PHE A 10 20.70 8.57 -9.85
N HIS A 11 19.48 8.17 -10.20
CA HIS A 11 19.20 7.41 -11.43
C HIS A 11 19.47 8.19 -12.72
N LEU A 12 19.39 9.52 -12.69
CA LEU A 12 19.79 10.37 -13.82
C LEU A 12 21.32 10.54 -13.93
N SER A 13 22.01 10.56 -12.79
CA SER A 13 23.45 10.83 -12.72
C SER A 13 24.32 9.59 -12.93
N VAL A 14 23.81 8.40 -12.58
CA VAL A 14 24.59 7.16 -12.54
C VAL A 14 24.07 6.12 -13.53
N ARG A 15 24.94 5.65 -14.42
CA ARG A 15 24.61 4.55 -15.34
C ARG A 15 24.58 3.21 -14.62
N PRO A 16 23.67 2.28 -14.98
CA PRO A 16 23.61 0.97 -14.36
C PRO A 16 24.89 0.15 -14.61
N PRO A 17 25.34 -0.65 -13.62
CA PRO A 17 26.50 -1.52 -13.79
C PRO A 17 26.20 -2.68 -14.75
N GLN A 18 27.21 -3.12 -15.50
CA GLN A 18 27.05 -4.09 -16.58
C GLN A 18 26.47 -5.44 -16.12
N ARG A 19 26.76 -5.87 -14.89
CA ARG A 19 26.21 -7.11 -14.30
C ARG A 19 24.68 -7.04 -14.16
N LEU A 20 24.14 -5.90 -13.72
CA LEU A 20 22.69 -5.70 -13.59
C LEU A 20 22.03 -5.56 -14.96
N CYS A 21 22.65 -4.85 -15.91
CA CYS A 21 22.13 -4.76 -17.28
C CYS A 21 21.94 -6.13 -17.93
N LYS A 22 22.91 -7.04 -17.73
CA LYS A 22 22.85 -8.41 -18.24
C LYS A 22 21.88 -9.26 -17.44
N GLY A 23 21.98 -9.28 -16.11
CA GLY A 23 21.18 -10.15 -15.25
C GLY A 23 19.69 -9.83 -15.26
N LEU A 24 19.32 -8.55 -15.37
CA LEU A 24 17.92 -8.10 -15.37
C LEU A 24 17.38 -7.83 -16.78
N HIS A 25 18.20 -7.98 -17.83
CA HIS A 25 17.77 -7.68 -19.21
C HIS A 25 17.20 -6.26 -19.35
N ILE A 26 17.84 -5.25 -18.75
CA ILE A 26 17.33 -3.86 -18.64
C ILE A 26 16.98 -3.22 -20.00
N ARG A 27 17.55 -3.72 -21.10
CA ARG A 27 17.25 -3.26 -22.46
C ARG A 27 15.93 -3.81 -23.04
N ASN A 28 15.31 -4.82 -22.43
CA ASN A 28 14.00 -5.33 -22.82
C ASN A 28 12.89 -4.58 -22.07
N ILE A 29 11.92 -4.03 -22.80
CA ILE A 29 10.78 -3.32 -22.20
C ILE A 29 9.89 -4.24 -21.37
N GLU A 30 9.85 -5.54 -21.69
CA GLU A 30 9.05 -6.51 -20.94
C GLU A 30 9.53 -6.65 -19.48
N THR A 31 10.82 -6.45 -19.20
CA THR A 31 11.34 -6.41 -17.83
C THR A 31 10.73 -5.26 -17.04
N VAL A 32 10.61 -4.08 -17.68
CA VAL A 32 9.98 -2.90 -17.06
C VAL A 32 8.49 -3.16 -16.83
N LEU A 33 7.81 -3.79 -17.79
CA LEU A 33 6.42 -4.18 -17.63
C LEU A 33 6.23 -5.17 -16.48
N SER A 34 7.05 -6.23 -16.42
CA SER A 34 6.98 -7.28 -15.39
C SER A 34 7.19 -6.70 -13.99
N SER A 35 8.23 -5.89 -13.80
CA SER A 35 8.51 -5.23 -12.52
C SER A 35 7.42 -4.22 -12.12
N SER A 36 6.83 -3.54 -13.10
CA SER A 36 5.70 -2.62 -12.87
C SER A 36 4.44 -3.35 -12.42
N ILE A 37 4.10 -4.47 -13.07
CA ILE A 37 2.96 -5.32 -12.67
C ILE A 37 3.15 -5.82 -11.23
N ALA A 38 4.35 -6.30 -10.88
CA ALA A 38 4.66 -6.74 -9.53
C ALA A 38 4.46 -5.62 -8.49
N THR A 39 4.92 -4.41 -8.80
CA THR A 39 4.78 -3.24 -7.90
C THR A 39 3.33 -2.79 -7.74
N VAL A 40 2.56 -2.74 -8.83
CA VAL A 40 1.15 -2.36 -8.80
C VAL A 40 0.32 -3.40 -8.06
N PHE A 41 0.57 -4.69 -8.30
CA PHE A 41 -0.10 -5.77 -7.60
C PHE A 41 0.15 -5.72 -6.09
N PHE A 42 1.42 -5.52 -5.69
CA PHE A 42 1.78 -5.34 -4.28
C PHE A 42 1.03 -4.16 -3.65
N THR A 43 1.01 -3.02 -4.34
CA THR A 43 0.30 -1.82 -3.86
C THR A 43 -1.20 -2.06 -3.72
N ALA A 44 -1.82 -2.68 -4.73
CA ALA A 44 -3.24 -3.01 -4.70
C ALA A 44 -3.60 -3.95 -3.54
N PHE A 45 -2.74 -4.92 -3.25
CA PHE A 45 -2.91 -5.83 -2.13
C PHE A 45 -2.90 -5.10 -0.78
N VAL A 46 -1.89 -4.23 -0.53
CA VAL A 46 -1.81 -3.43 0.70
C VAL A 46 -3.03 -2.52 0.87
N ILE A 47 -3.49 -1.90 -0.22
CA ILE A 47 -4.70 -1.06 -0.19
C ILE A 47 -5.94 -1.90 0.15
N ALA A 48 -6.08 -3.09 -0.44
CA ALA A 48 -7.21 -3.98 -0.15
C ALA A 48 -7.23 -4.40 1.32
N GLU A 49 -6.07 -4.76 1.90
CA GLU A 49 -5.98 -5.11 3.32
C GLU A 49 -6.32 -3.92 4.23
N THR A 50 -5.72 -2.75 4.00
CA THR A 50 -5.96 -1.55 4.82
C THR A 50 -7.40 -1.05 4.73
N MET A 51 -8.07 -1.30 3.61
CA MET A 51 -9.50 -1.05 3.44
C MET A 51 -10.35 -2.05 4.21
N TRP A 52 -10.01 -3.34 4.15
CA TRP A 52 -10.81 -4.41 4.78
C TRP A 52 -10.71 -4.44 6.31
N TYR A 53 -9.51 -4.23 6.84
CA TYR A 53 -9.25 -4.24 8.29
C TYR A 53 -9.45 -2.86 8.94
N GLY A 54 -9.43 -1.79 8.16
CA GLY A 54 -9.50 -0.42 8.63
C GLY A 54 -8.13 0.15 8.99
N SER A 55 -7.95 1.44 8.73
CA SER A 55 -6.72 2.19 8.99
C SER A 55 -7.04 3.67 9.21
N ALA A 56 -6.07 4.46 9.67
CA ALA A 56 -6.24 5.92 9.76
C ALA A 56 -6.56 6.58 8.40
N THR A 57 -6.17 5.95 7.29
CA THR A 57 -6.45 6.44 5.93
C THR A 57 -7.78 5.94 5.35
N THR A 58 -8.49 5.05 6.05
CA THR A 58 -9.80 4.51 5.66
C THR A 58 -10.82 4.72 6.78
N PRO A 59 -11.16 5.99 7.10
CA PRO A 59 -12.03 6.32 8.23
C PRO A 59 -13.48 5.84 7.98
N ILE A 60 -14.10 5.33 9.05
CA ILE A 60 -15.46 4.75 9.00
C ILE A 60 -16.54 5.75 8.59
N GLU A 61 -16.32 7.05 8.80
CA GLU A 61 -17.23 8.13 8.39
C GLU A 61 -17.33 8.25 6.87
N LEU A 62 -16.28 7.86 6.15
CA LEU A 62 -16.23 7.90 4.68
C LEU A 62 -16.45 6.53 4.03
N PHE A 63 -16.06 5.45 4.71
CA PHE A 63 -15.99 4.10 4.13
C PHE A 63 -16.83 3.04 4.85
N CYS A 64 -17.67 3.46 5.80
CA CYS A 64 -18.48 2.61 6.67
C CYS A 64 -17.67 1.77 7.68
N PRO A 65 -18.33 1.21 8.70
CA PRO A 65 -17.71 0.27 9.64
C PRO A 65 -17.19 -1.00 8.98
N THR A 66 -16.14 -1.59 9.55
CA THR A 66 -15.64 -2.90 9.12
C THR A 66 -16.45 -4.03 9.73
N ARG A 67 -16.43 -5.22 9.10
CA ARG A 67 -17.05 -6.43 9.67
C ARG A 67 -16.53 -6.74 11.07
N TYR A 68 -15.24 -6.50 11.32
CA TYR A 68 -14.62 -6.76 12.61
C TYR A 68 -15.24 -5.94 13.74
N GLN A 69 -15.69 -4.71 13.47
CA GLN A 69 -16.40 -3.91 14.46
C GLN A 69 -17.79 -4.48 14.80
N TRP A 70 -18.45 -5.11 13.81
CA TRP A 70 -19.72 -5.82 14.01
C TRP A 70 -19.52 -7.11 14.81
N ASP A 71 -18.59 -7.96 14.39
CA ASP A 71 -18.34 -9.28 15.00
C ASP A 71 -17.91 -9.16 16.47
N GLN A 72 -17.23 -8.07 16.84
CA GLN A 72 -16.81 -7.78 18.21
C GLN A 72 -17.83 -6.94 19.01
N GLY A 73 -18.97 -6.56 18.41
CA GLY A 73 -19.97 -5.72 19.08
C GLY A 73 -19.45 -4.35 19.53
N TYR A 74 -18.46 -3.78 18.83
CA TYR A 74 -17.74 -2.58 19.25
C TYR A 74 -18.67 -1.41 19.59
N PHE A 75 -19.61 -1.09 18.69
CA PHE A 75 -20.58 -0.02 18.92
C PHE A 75 -21.64 -0.40 19.96
N GLN A 76 -22.03 -1.67 20.04
CA GLN A 76 -22.99 -2.14 21.04
C GLN A 76 -22.45 -1.95 22.46
N GLN A 77 -21.17 -2.31 22.69
CA GLN A 77 -20.52 -2.13 23.98
C GLN A 77 -20.44 -0.65 24.37
N GLU A 78 -20.09 0.23 23.44
CA GLU A 78 -20.03 1.68 23.70
C GLU A 78 -21.40 2.29 23.96
N ILE A 79 -22.45 1.83 23.27
CA ILE A 79 -23.84 2.24 23.56
C ILE A 79 -24.25 1.80 24.95
N TYR A 80 -24.04 0.52 25.30
CA TYR A 80 -24.38 -0.01 26.62
C TYR A 80 -23.67 0.77 27.73
N ARG A 81 -22.38 1.07 27.54
CA ARG A 81 -21.58 1.88 28.46
C ARG A 81 -22.18 3.26 28.69
N ARG A 82 -22.69 3.94 27.64
CA ARG A 82 -23.29 5.28 27.73
C ARG A 82 -24.72 5.32 28.27
N VAL A 83 -25.43 4.20 28.22
CA VAL A 83 -26.81 4.10 28.69
C VAL A 83 -26.87 3.65 30.15
N VAL A 84 -25.95 2.76 30.57
CA VAL A 84 -25.97 2.12 31.89
C VAL A 84 -25.11 2.84 32.92
N LEU A 85 -24.09 3.60 32.50
CA LEU A 85 -23.38 4.59 33.31
C LEU A 85 -23.97 5.98 33.04
#